data_AF-A0A4V6PE86-F1
#
_entry.id   AF-A0A4V6PE86-F1
#
_cell.length_a   1.000
_cell.length_b   1.000
_cell.length_c   1.000
_cell.angle_alpha   90.00
_cell.angle_beta   90.00
_cell.angle_gamma   90.00
#
_symmetry.space_group_name_H-M   'P 1'
#
loop_
_entity.id
_entity.type
_entity.pdbx_description
1 polymer ?
#
loop_
_entity_poly.entity_id
_entity_poly.type
_entity_poly.pdbx_seq_one_letter_code
_entity_poly.pdbx_strand_id
1 'polypeptide(L)'
;MTGRSRNPTPFTDFGGDGVDVLAVHGHFGGARTFASLAHALAGRARITAIDQRGHGHAAHRDDYTMDAYVDDLTAFVRDRGFTPAVLYGHSMGGVVAFNLAAKHPDLVRALILEEAPAVVEPPILDTRAWPGRAPTLMGLGAGIVKEGIPDPAYFLETAIRYPDGWGLPFDHAGVYRSEELLLGEWWAAWQAVQCPTLLVHGVESRVLPTSLAREMAERRPGIRYVELEGCGHWAHDDDVAAVAETVAAFLDEVVPDDPSTGRTA
;
A
#
# COMPACT_ATOMS: atom_id res chain seq x y z
N MET A 1 22.10 -27.50 5.42
CA MET A 1 22.51 -26.09 5.49
C MET A 1 21.50 -25.29 4.68
N THR A 2 20.51 -24.70 5.35
CA THR A 2 19.38 -24.02 4.74
C THR A 2 19.79 -22.61 4.32
N GLY A 3 20.10 -22.43 3.04
CA GLY A 3 20.24 -21.10 2.45
C GLY A 3 18.88 -20.42 2.46
N ARG A 4 18.53 -19.70 3.53
CA ARG A 4 17.47 -18.70 3.47
C ARG A 4 17.91 -17.70 2.40
N SER A 5 17.22 -17.72 1.26
CA SER A 5 17.05 -16.51 0.47
C SER A 5 16.70 -15.41 1.46
N ARG A 6 17.57 -14.41 1.62
CA ARG A 6 17.17 -13.20 2.32
C ARG A 6 16.48 -12.38 1.25
N ASN A 7 15.16 -12.43 1.21
CA ASN A 7 14.40 -11.48 0.41
C ASN A 7 14.97 -10.06 0.69
N PRO A 8 15.52 -9.38 -0.33
CA PRO A 8 16.21 -8.11 -0.18
C PRO A 8 15.24 -6.93 0.02
N THR A 9 13.93 -7.14 -0.11
CA THR A 9 12.91 -6.09 0.06
C THR A 9 13.06 -5.43 1.43
N PRO A 10 13.39 -4.13 1.47
CA PRO A 10 13.46 -3.37 2.69
C PRO A 10 12.08 -3.20 3.30
N PHE A 11 12.04 -3.03 4.61
CA PHE A 11 10.80 -2.93 5.36
C PHE A 11 11.03 -2.12 6.63
N THR A 12 9.97 -1.50 7.12
CA THR A 12 9.91 -0.84 8.42
C THR A 12 8.92 -1.58 9.29
N ASP A 13 9.36 -1.98 10.47
CA ASP A 13 8.50 -2.51 11.52
C ASP A 13 8.26 -1.38 12.52
N PHE A 14 7.01 -0.94 12.64
CA PHE A 14 6.64 0.17 13.51
C PHE A 14 6.47 -0.27 14.98
N GLY A 15 6.61 -1.56 15.27
CA GLY A 15 6.38 -2.13 16.58
C GLY A 15 4.91 -2.10 16.98
N GLY A 16 4.66 -2.35 18.27
CA GLY A 16 3.31 -2.50 18.83
C GLY A 16 2.92 -3.95 19.07
N ASP A 17 1.75 -4.12 19.67
CA ASP A 17 1.13 -5.40 20.01
C ASP A 17 -0.16 -5.60 19.19
N GLY A 18 -0.61 -6.84 19.06
CA GLY A 18 -1.86 -7.21 18.37
C GLY A 18 -1.63 -8.03 17.11
N VAL A 19 -2.56 -7.94 16.15
CA VAL A 19 -2.48 -8.68 14.89
C VAL A 19 -1.35 -8.14 14.02
N ASP A 20 -0.48 -9.02 13.53
CA ASP A 20 0.57 -8.65 12.57
C ASP A 20 -0.06 -8.32 11.20
N VAL A 21 0.11 -7.08 10.75
CA VAL A 21 -0.38 -6.57 9.47
C VAL A 21 0.80 -6.17 8.59
N LEU A 22 0.86 -6.73 7.39
CA LEU A 22 1.85 -6.38 6.37
C LEU A 22 1.27 -5.34 5.41
N ALA A 23 1.82 -4.12 5.43
CA ALA A 23 1.36 -2.98 4.64
C ALA A 23 2.17 -2.79 3.35
N VAL A 24 1.46 -2.46 2.27
CA VAL A 24 1.96 -2.34 0.89
C VAL A 24 1.46 -1.01 0.32
N HIS A 25 2.39 -0.07 0.09
CA HIS A 25 2.06 1.30 -0.32
C HIS A 25 1.70 1.42 -1.81
N GLY A 26 0.99 2.48 -2.21
CA GLY A 26 0.73 2.84 -3.60
C GLY A 26 1.96 3.38 -4.36
N HIS A 27 1.77 3.79 -5.62
CA HIS A 27 2.80 4.52 -6.36
C HIS A 27 3.22 5.80 -5.62
N PHE A 28 4.48 6.19 -5.75
CA PHE A 28 5.08 7.37 -5.13
C PHE A 28 5.18 7.35 -3.59
N GLY A 29 4.55 6.35 -2.95
CA GLY A 29 4.60 6.06 -1.52
C GLY A 29 5.92 5.42 -1.06
N GLY A 30 5.94 5.00 0.20
CA GLY A 30 7.00 4.17 0.79
C GLY A 30 6.51 3.53 2.08
N ALA A 31 7.35 2.73 2.74
CA ALA A 31 6.98 2.10 4.01
C ALA A 31 6.52 3.11 5.07
N ARG A 32 7.08 4.33 5.05
CA ARG A 32 6.78 5.40 6.01
C ARG A 32 5.39 6.01 5.88
N THR A 33 4.72 5.87 4.73
CA THR A 33 3.33 6.33 4.53
C THR A 33 2.39 5.75 5.59
N PHE A 34 2.69 4.56 6.12
CA PHE A 34 1.87 3.94 7.16
C PHE A 34 2.22 4.35 8.60
N ALA A 35 3.15 5.28 8.82
CA ALA A 35 3.63 5.59 10.18
C ALA A 35 2.54 6.13 11.10
N SER A 36 1.73 7.07 10.61
CA SER A 36 0.62 7.66 11.37
C SER A 36 -0.45 6.61 11.69
N LEU A 37 -0.80 5.78 10.70
CA LEU A 37 -1.76 4.70 10.88
C LEU A 37 -1.25 3.62 11.86
N ALA A 38 0.03 3.25 11.78
CA ALA A 38 0.67 2.33 12.71
C ALA A 38 0.62 2.84 14.15
N HIS A 39 0.82 4.15 14.34
CA HIS A 39 0.68 4.77 15.66
C HIS A 39 -0.78 4.73 16.15
N ALA A 40 -1.75 5.03 15.29
CA ALA A 40 -3.17 5.01 15.65
C ALA A 40 -3.69 3.60 15.96
N LEU A 41 -3.12 2.56 15.34
CA LEU A 41 -3.46 1.16 15.59
C LEU A 41 -2.67 0.52 16.73
N ALA A 42 -1.80 1.26 17.41
CA ALA A 42 -0.95 0.71 18.46
C ALA A 42 -1.77 0.04 19.58
N GLY A 43 -1.44 -1.23 19.87
CA GLY A 43 -2.15 -2.05 20.85
C GLY A 43 -3.34 -2.84 20.29
N ARG A 44 -3.67 -2.65 19.01
CA ARG A 44 -4.70 -3.41 18.27
C ARG A 44 -4.10 -4.15 17.07
N ALA A 45 -3.14 -3.53 16.40
CA ALA A 45 -2.37 -4.16 15.33
C ALA A 45 -0.90 -3.70 15.36
N ARG A 46 -0.02 -4.57 14.88
CA ARG A 46 1.39 -4.27 14.61
C ARG A 46 1.58 -4.17 13.10
N ILE A 47 1.94 -2.98 12.62
CA ILE A 47 2.19 -2.77 11.18
C ILE A 47 3.67 -2.97 10.86
N THR A 48 3.91 -3.84 9.89
CA THR A 48 5.17 -3.92 9.14
C THR A 48 4.90 -3.45 7.71
N ALA A 49 5.62 -2.45 7.20
CA ALA A 49 5.44 -1.96 5.84
C ALA A 49 6.68 -2.21 4.98
N ILE A 50 6.50 -2.61 3.72
CA ILE A 50 7.61 -2.81 2.77
C ILE A 50 7.87 -1.56 1.94
N ASP A 51 9.11 -1.35 1.52
CA ASP A 51 9.42 -0.49 0.38
C ASP A 51 9.33 -1.37 -0.89
N GLN A 52 8.34 -1.11 -1.74
CA GLN A 52 8.17 -1.83 -3.01
C GLN A 52 9.28 -1.47 -4.00
N ARG A 53 9.51 -2.32 -5.00
CA ARG A 53 10.48 -2.08 -6.08
C ARG A 53 10.40 -0.65 -6.62
N GLY A 54 11.57 -0.04 -6.83
CA GLY A 54 11.69 1.34 -7.30
C GLY A 54 11.25 2.42 -6.31
N HIS A 55 11.03 2.09 -5.03
CA HIS A 55 10.67 3.05 -3.97
C HIS A 55 11.53 2.88 -2.73
N GLY A 56 11.63 3.94 -1.92
CA GLY A 56 12.31 3.98 -0.65
C GLY A 56 13.76 3.47 -0.75
N HIS A 57 14.06 2.45 0.05
CA HIS A 57 15.38 1.82 0.06
C HIS A 57 15.47 0.62 -0.89
N ALA A 58 14.39 0.27 -1.58
CA ALA A 58 14.36 -0.87 -2.47
C ALA A 58 15.19 -0.57 -3.72
N ALA A 59 15.82 -1.60 -4.28
CA ALA A 59 16.56 -1.45 -5.52
C ALA A 59 15.61 -1.04 -6.66
N HIS A 60 16.10 -0.19 -7.55
CA HIS A 60 15.48 0.03 -8.85
C HIS A 60 15.61 -1.25 -9.68
N ARG A 61 14.61 -1.51 -10.53
CA ARG A 61 14.50 -2.75 -11.31
C ARG A 61 14.23 -2.41 -12.77
N ASP A 62 14.47 -3.36 -13.66
CA ASP A 62 14.13 -3.18 -15.08
C ASP A 62 12.69 -3.65 -15.39
N ASP A 63 12.10 -4.42 -14.47
CA ASP A 63 10.76 -4.98 -14.59
C ASP A 63 9.82 -4.35 -13.54
N TYR A 64 8.68 -3.85 -14.00
CA TYR A 64 7.63 -3.23 -13.19
C TYR A 64 6.24 -3.84 -13.49
N THR A 65 6.20 -5.07 -14.02
CA THR A 65 4.95 -5.78 -14.23
C THR A 65 4.27 -6.14 -12.91
N MET A 66 2.93 -6.24 -12.93
CA MET A 66 2.15 -6.69 -11.78
C MET A 66 2.61 -8.04 -11.25
N ASP A 67 2.95 -8.98 -12.15
CA ASP A 67 3.49 -10.29 -11.77
C ASP A 67 4.75 -10.17 -10.93
N ALA A 68 5.64 -9.27 -11.31
CA ALA A 68 6.89 -9.09 -10.60
C ALA A 68 6.68 -8.42 -9.22
N TYR A 69 5.76 -7.45 -9.09
CA TYR A 69 5.35 -6.94 -7.77
C TYR A 69 4.78 -8.05 -6.87
N VAL A 70 3.91 -8.91 -7.42
CA VAL A 70 3.32 -10.04 -6.70
C VAL A 70 4.39 -11.06 -6.31
N ASP A 71 5.38 -11.33 -7.15
CA ASP A 71 6.49 -12.23 -6.84
C ASP A 71 7.34 -11.72 -5.67
N ASP A 72 7.65 -10.41 -5.65
CA ASP A 72 8.39 -9.79 -4.54
C ASP A 72 7.63 -9.93 -3.22
N LEU A 73 6.33 -9.62 -3.23
CA LEU A 73 5.47 -9.71 -2.05
C LEU A 73 5.30 -11.17 -1.61
N THR A 74 5.14 -12.10 -2.55
CA THR A 74 5.03 -13.55 -2.29
C THR A 74 6.29 -14.09 -1.63
N ALA A 75 7.46 -13.72 -2.16
CA ALA A 75 8.74 -14.08 -1.57
C ALA A 75 8.88 -13.47 -0.17
N PHE A 76 8.40 -12.24 0.05
CA PHE A 76 8.53 -11.56 1.35
C PHE A 76 7.68 -12.24 2.42
N VAL A 77 6.40 -12.48 2.10
CA VAL A 77 5.46 -13.17 2.98
C VAL A 77 6.03 -14.52 3.43
N ARG A 78 6.59 -15.31 2.50
CA ARG A 78 7.19 -16.62 2.79
C ARG A 78 8.48 -16.51 3.59
N ASP A 79 9.44 -15.69 3.16
CA ASP A 79 10.77 -15.63 3.76
C ASP A 79 10.75 -15.01 5.17
N ARG A 80 9.78 -14.13 5.45
CA ARG A 80 9.64 -13.41 6.72
C ARG A 80 8.61 -14.01 7.67
N GLY A 81 7.93 -15.09 7.26
CA GLY A 81 7.04 -15.84 8.14
C GLY A 81 5.70 -15.15 8.42
N PHE A 82 5.21 -14.33 7.48
CA PHE A 82 3.87 -13.75 7.57
C PHE A 82 2.78 -14.72 7.16
N THR A 83 3.09 -15.95 6.71
CA THR A 83 2.09 -16.88 6.14
C THR A 83 1.17 -17.51 7.20
N PRO A 84 -0.17 -17.45 7.04
CA PRO A 84 -0.93 -16.63 6.08
C PRO A 84 -1.05 -15.17 6.57
N ALA A 85 -0.83 -14.21 5.66
CA ALA A 85 -0.64 -12.81 5.98
C ALA A 85 -1.97 -12.06 6.08
N VAL A 86 -2.07 -11.12 7.02
CA VAL A 86 -3.04 -10.02 6.91
C VAL A 86 -2.36 -8.92 6.10
N LEU A 87 -2.87 -8.65 4.91
CA LEU A 87 -2.30 -7.65 4.01
C LEU A 87 -3.13 -6.37 4.07
N TYR A 88 -2.45 -5.23 4.24
CA TYR A 88 -3.00 -3.90 4.03
C TYR A 88 -2.40 -3.34 2.75
N GLY A 89 -3.22 -3.03 1.75
CA GLY A 89 -2.75 -2.43 0.51
C GLY A 89 -3.43 -1.10 0.23
N HIS A 90 -2.62 -0.06 0.01
CA HIS A 90 -3.09 1.25 -0.44
C HIS A 90 -2.91 1.37 -1.95
N SER A 91 -3.96 1.80 -2.67
CA SER A 91 -3.88 2.12 -4.10
C SER A 91 -3.27 0.96 -4.92
N MET A 92 -2.21 1.22 -5.71
CA MET A 92 -1.45 0.17 -6.42
C MET A 92 -1.02 -0.99 -5.52
N GLY A 93 -0.61 -0.72 -4.27
CA GLY A 93 -0.27 -1.75 -3.30
C GLY A 93 -1.45 -2.66 -2.94
N GLY A 94 -2.68 -2.12 -2.97
CA GLY A 94 -3.91 -2.92 -2.86
C GLY A 94 -4.16 -3.78 -4.10
N VAL A 95 -3.88 -3.26 -5.30
CA VAL A 95 -3.94 -4.05 -6.54
C VAL A 95 -2.96 -5.22 -6.51
N VAL A 96 -1.73 -4.98 -6.06
CA VAL A 96 -0.73 -6.04 -5.83
C VAL A 96 -1.23 -7.05 -4.80
N ALA A 97 -1.76 -6.58 -3.66
CA ALA A 97 -2.23 -7.44 -2.57
C ALA A 97 -3.37 -8.36 -2.99
N PHE A 98 -4.40 -7.85 -3.69
CA PHE A 98 -5.50 -8.71 -4.13
C PHE A 98 -5.08 -9.64 -5.28
N ASN A 99 -4.14 -9.25 -6.15
CA ASN A 99 -3.57 -10.15 -7.15
C ASN A 99 -2.80 -11.31 -6.50
N LEU A 100 -2.05 -11.04 -5.42
CA LEU A 100 -1.42 -12.10 -4.64
C LEU A 100 -2.45 -13.02 -4.01
N ALA A 101 -3.49 -12.47 -3.35
CA ALA A 101 -4.53 -13.28 -2.71
C ALA A 101 -5.32 -14.14 -3.71
N ALA A 102 -5.52 -13.65 -4.94
CA ALA A 102 -6.15 -14.41 -6.02
C ALA A 102 -5.27 -15.57 -6.51
N LYS A 103 -3.96 -15.36 -6.66
CA LYS A 103 -3.00 -16.36 -7.15
C LYS A 103 -2.56 -17.37 -6.08
N HIS A 104 -2.49 -16.92 -4.84
CA HIS A 104 -1.95 -17.64 -3.69
C HIS A 104 -2.88 -17.48 -2.47
N PRO A 105 -4.11 -18.03 -2.52
CA PRO A 105 -5.09 -17.87 -1.44
C PRO A 105 -4.63 -18.47 -0.10
N ASP A 106 -3.69 -19.43 -0.12
CA ASP A 106 -3.07 -20.01 1.07
C ASP A 106 -2.12 -19.06 1.80
N LEU A 107 -1.63 -18.01 1.10
CA LEU A 107 -0.69 -17.04 1.67
C LEU A 107 -1.37 -15.85 2.33
N VAL A 108 -2.69 -15.67 2.17
CA VAL A 108 -3.40 -14.48 2.63
C VAL A 108 -4.57 -14.86 3.52
N ARG A 109 -4.49 -14.44 4.78
CA ARG A 109 -5.53 -14.65 5.78
C ARG A 109 -6.69 -13.68 5.62
N ALA A 110 -6.38 -12.41 5.39
CA ALA A 110 -7.35 -11.33 5.23
C ALA A 110 -6.74 -10.19 4.41
N LEU A 111 -7.59 -9.43 3.73
CA LEU A 111 -7.20 -8.25 2.97
C LEU A 111 -7.87 -7.00 3.52
N ILE A 112 -7.09 -5.95 3.66
CA ILE A 112 -7.54 -4.58 3.87
C ILE A 112 -7.09 -3.81 2.66
N LEU A 113 -8.05 -3.29 1.90
CA LEU A 113 -7.81 -2.51 0.70
C LEU A 113 -8.27 -1.08 0.98
N GLU A 114 -7.34 -0.15 0.91
CA GLU A 114 -7.63 1.27 0.97
C GLU A 114 -7.45 1.83 -0.44
N GLU A 115 -8.53 2.37 -1.01
CA GLU A 115 -8.43 3.13 -2.25
C GLU A 115 -7.80 2.35 -3.42
N ALA A 116 -8.03 1.04 -3.47
CA ALA A 116 -7.43 0.12 -4.44
C ALA A 116 -8.40 -0.24 -5.58
N PRO A 117 -8.32 0.43 -6.74
CA PRO A 117 -9.31 0.25 -7.80
C PRO A 117 -9.14 -1.07 -8.57
N ALA A 118 -10.27 -1.68 -8.95
CA ALA A 118 -10.28 -2.81 -9.89
C ALA A 118 -10.20 -2.37 -11.36
N VAL A 119 -10.27 -1.05 -11.64
CA VAL A 119 -10.15 -0.45 -12.97
C VAL A 119 -9.29 0.80 -12.86
N VAL A 120 -8.23 0.88 -13.65
CA VAL A 120 -7.32 2.02 -13.66
C VAL A 120 -7.29 2.62 -15.06
N GLU A 121 -7.72 3.88 -15.15
CA GLU A 121 -7.82 4.62 -16.41
C GLU A 121 -6.86 5.82 -16.42
N PRO A 122 -6.48 6.33 -17.61
CA PRO A 122 -5.75 7.58 -17.71
C PRO A 122 -6.53 8.78 -17.13
N PRO A 123 -5.85 9.87 -16.73
CA PRO A 123 -4.41 10.10 -16.88
C PRO A 123 -3.58 9.46 -15.76
N ILE A 124 -2.36 9.04 -16.10
CA ILE A 124 -1.30 8.68 -15.14
C ILE A 124 -0.40 9.89 -14.86
N LEU A 125 0.36 9.85 -13.77
CA LEU A 125 1.18 10.97 -13.32
C LEU A 125 2.61 10.91 -13.85
N ASP A 126 2.93 11.73 -14.86
CA ASP A 126 4.30 11.81 -15.36
C ASP A 126 5.22 12.62 -14.44
N THR A 127 5.98 11.91 -13.61
CA THR A 127 6.97 12.50 -12.70
C THR A 127 8.37 12.64 -13.31
N ARG A 128 8.60 12.24 -14.57
CA ARG A 128 9.97 12.18 -15.14
C ARG A 128 10.62 13.55 -15.32
N ALA A 129 9.83 14.60 -15.42
CA ALA A 129 10.31 15.98 -15.50
C ALA A 129 10.59 16.61 -14.12
N TRP A 130 10.19 15.95 -13.03
CA TRP A 130 10.33 16.52 -11.68
C TRP A 130 11.78 16.62 -11.25
N PRO A 131 12.10 17.55 -10.32
CA PRO A 131 13.44 17.62 -9.74
C PRO A 131 13.77 16.33 -8.99
N GLY A 132 14.84 15.64 -9.39
CA GLY A 132 15.34 14.48 -8.64
C GLY A 132 15.83 14.87 -7.24
N ARG A 133 16.45 16.05 -7.09
CA ARG A 133 16.87 16.63 -5.80
C ARG A 133 16.78 18.16 -5.78
N ALA A 134 16.63 18.71 -4.59
CA ALA A 134 16.72 20.15 -4.31
C ALA A 134 17.40 20.42 -2.96
N PRO A 135 18.05 21.59 -2.74
CA PRO A 135 18.76 21.86 -1.48
C PRO A 135 17.88 21.82 -0.22
N THR A 136 16.58 22.10 -0.35
CA THR A 136 15.61 22.10 0.76
C THR A 136 14.34 21.35 0.35
N LEU A 137 13.62 20.81 1.33
CA LEU A 137 12.31 20.17 1.09
C LEU A 137 11.32 21.16 0.45
N MET A 138 11.32 22.42 0.90
CA MET A 138 10.53 23.48 0.29
C MET A 138 10.91 23.74 -1.18
N GLY A 139 12.22 23.68 -1.51
CA GLY A 139 12.69 23.80 -2.89
C GLY A 139 12.28 22.62 -3.76
N LEU A 140 12.27 21.41 -3.20
CA LEU A 140 11.76 20.21 -3.89
C LEU A 140 10.28 20.37 -4.21
N GLY A 141 9.48 20.75 -3.22
CA GLY A 141 8.05 21.03 -3.39
C GLY A 141 7.77 22.10 -4.43
N ALA A 142 8.50 23.22 -4.37
CA ALA A 142 8.37 24.28 -5.37
C ALA A 142 8.71 23.83 -6.80
N GLY A 143 9.61 22.86 -6.96
CA GLY A 143 9.90 22.26 -8.26
C GLY A 143 8.78 21.34 -8.76
N ILE A 144 8.19 20.52 -7.87
CA ILE A 144 7.03 19.68 -8.20
C ILE A 144 5.82 20.54 -8.59
N VAL A 145 5.59 21.66 -7.89
CA VAL A 145 4.51 22.61 -8.21
C VAL A 145 4.68 23.23 -9.60
N LYS A 146 5.91 23.49 -10.04
CA LYS A 146 6.18 24.02 -11.39
C LYS A 146 5.81 23.03 -12.50
N GLU A 147 5.82 21.74 -12.20
CA GLU A 147 5.40 20.67 -13.11
C GLU A 147 3.89 20.41 -13.06
N GLY A 148 3.11 21.29 -12.40
CA GLY A 148 1.65 21.31 -12.49
C GLY A 148 0.91 20.64 -11.33
N ILE A 149 1.60 20.29 -10.25
CA ILE A 149 1.00 19.69 -9.05
C ILE A 149 0.67 20.77 -8.02
N PRO A 150 -0.62 21.08 -7.76
CA PRO A 150 -0.96 22.19 -6.87
C PRO A 150 -0.53 21.95 -5.42
N ASP A 151 -0.59 20.70 -4.95
CA ASP A 151 -0.20 20.30 -3.61
C ASP A 151 0.82 19.14 -3.66
N PRO A 152 2.10 19.39 -3.35
CA PRO A 152 3.13 18.36 -3.36
C PRO A 152 3.25 17.60 -2.03
N ALA A 153 2.44 17.91 -1.00
CA ALA A 153 2.64 17.43 0.36
C ALA A 153 2.80 15.89 0.44
N TYR A 154 1.96 15.15 -0.28
CA TYR A 154 2.03 13.70 -0.37
C TYR A 154 3.41 13.18 -0.81
N PHE A 155 3.95 13.73 -1.89
CA PHE A 155 5.28 13.35 -2.39
C PHE A 155 6.38 13.77 -1.43
N LEU A 156 6.22 14.89 -0.74
CA LEU A 156 7.22 15.40 0.20
C LEU A 156 7.30 14.58 1.49
N GLU A 157 6.25 13.85 1.87
CA GLU A 157 6.30 12.95 3.02
C GLU A 157 7.25 11.77 2.79
N THR A 158 7.32 11.28 1.56
CA THR A 158 8.25 10.20 1.21
C THR A 158 9.66 10.71 0.94
N ALA A 159 9.85 12.02 0.77
CA ALA A 159 11.16 12.60 0.52
C ALA A 159 12.18 12.22 1.61
N ILE A 160 13.43 12.02 1.20
CA ILE A 160 14.55 11.77 2.11
C ILE A 160 15.68 12.74 1.88
N ARG A 161 16.52 12.87 2.91
CA ARG A 161 17.71 13.70 2.87
C ARG A 161 18.89 12.90 2.31
N TYR A 162 19.46 13.41 1.23
CA TYR A 162 20.72 13.00 0.60
C TYR A 162 21.84 13.99 0.97
N PRO A 163 23.12 13.65 0.73
CA PRO A 163 24.25 14.54 1.01
C PRO A 163 24.16 15.93 0.36
N ASP A 164 23.53 16.03 -0.80
CA ASP A 164 23.39 17.20 -1.66
C ASP A 164 21.96 17.77 -1.71
N GLY A 165 21.06 17.32 -0.83
CA GLY A 165 19.72 17.92 -0.71
C GLY A 165 18.62 16.93 -0.33
N TRP A 166 17.38 17.34 -0.52
CA TRP A 166 16.18 16.52 -0.40
C TRP A 166 15.78 15.97 -1.77
N GLY A 167 15.31 14.74 -1.82
CA GLY A 167 14.82 14.13 -3.05
C GLY A 167 13.75 13.08 -2.78
N LEU A 168 13.02 12.73 -3.83
CA LEU A 168 12.04 11.66 -3.80
C LEU A 168 12.76 10.31 -3.96
N PRO A 169 12.58 9.35 -3.04
CA PRO A 169 13.28 8.07 -3.12
C PRO A 169 12.51 7.11 -4.02
N PHE A 170 12.26 7.48 -5.28
CA PHE A 170 11.69 6.54 -6.24
C PHE A 170 12.28 6.70 -7.65
N ASP A 171 12.25 5.62 -8.41
CA ASP A 171 12.65 5.60 -9.81
C ASP A 171 11.59 6.28 -10.68
N HIS A 172 11.76 7.57 -11.01
CA HIS A 172 10.77 8.30 -11.81
C HIS A 172 10.41 7.60 -13.13
N ALA A 173 11.39 7.00 -13.84
CA ALA A 173 11.13 6.31 -15.09
C ALA A 173 10.48 4.95 -14.86
N GLY A 174 10.96 4.19 -13.87
CA GLY A 174 10.41 2.90 -13.49
C GLY A 174 8.98 2.99 -12.93
N VAL A 175 8.70 3.99 -12.10
CA VAL A 175 7.37 4.25 -11.53
C VAL A 175 6.40 4.71 -12.61
N TYR A 176 6.82 5.59 -13.52
CA TYR A 176 5.99 5.92 -14.69
C TYR A 176 5.67 4.68 -15.52
N ARG A 177 6.65 3.81 -15.76
CA ARG A 177 6.43 2.53 -16.45
C ARG A 177 5.46 1.62 -15.68
N SER A 178 5.55 1.63 -14.35
CA SER A 178 4.66 0.88 -13.47
C SER A 178 3.21 1.39 -13.57
N GLU A 179 3.00 2.70 -13.62
CA GLU A 179 1.66 3.27 -13.86
C GLU A 179 1.11 2.87 -15.23
N GLU A 180 1.92 2.94 -16.31
CA GLU A 180 1.49 2.49 -17.64
C GLU A 180 1.04 1.02 -17.64
N LEU A 181 1.74 0.17 -16.88
CA LEU A 181 1.45 -1.25 -16.76
C LEU A 181 0.27 -1.57 -15.83
N LEU A 182 -0.12 -0.62 -14.97
CA LEU A 182 -1.28 -0.75 -14.08
C LEU A 182 -2.59 -0.45 -14.80
N LEU A 183 -2.56 0.33 -15.90
CA LEU A 183 -3.74 0.70 -16.67
C LEU A 183 -4.51 -0.54 -17.17
N GLY A 184 -5.84 -0.48 -17.04
CA GLY A 184 -6.75 -1.52 -17.48
C GLY A 184 -7.59 -2.10 -16.34
N GLU A 185 -8.10 -3.30 -16.59
CA GLU A 185 -9.11 -3.96 -15.77
C GLU A 185 -8.51 -5.12 -14.98
N TRP A 186 -8.77 -5.15 -13.68
CA TRP A 186 -8.27 -6.16 -12.74
C TRP A 186 -9.39 -7.03 -12.14
N TRP A 187 -10.58 -7.02 -12.76
CA TRP A 187 -11.76 -7.75 -12.27
C TRP A 187 -11.54 -9.24 -12.03
N ALA A 188 -10.82 -9.91 -12.94
CA ALA A 188 -10.58 -11.35 -12.82
C ALA A 188 -9.82 -11.69 -11.52
N ALA A 189 -8.81 -10.90 -11.18
CA ALA A 189 -8.08 -11.06 -9.94
C ALA A 189 -8.95 -10.67 -8.74
N TRP A 190 -9.64 -9.52 -8.80
CA TRP A 190 -10.53 -9.08 -7.73
C TRP A 190 -11.57 -10.14 -7.36
N GLN A 191 -12.29 -10.69 -8.35
CA GLN A 191 -13.35 -11.68 -8.15
C GLN A 191 -12.82 -13.05 -7.70
N ALA A 192 -11.55 -13.37 -7.96
CA ALA A 192 -10.93 -14.62 -7.56
C ALA A 192 -10.47 -14.63 -6.09
N VAL A 193 -10.45 -13.48 -5.41
CA VAL A 193 -10.09 -13.39 -3.98
C VAL A 193 -11.09 -14.17 -3.12
N GLN A 194 -10.57 -14.99 -2.21
CA GLN A 194 -11.36 -15.89 -1.35
C GLN A 194 -11.38 -15.49 0.13
N CYS A 195 -10.34 -14.80 0.61
CA CYS A 195 -10.25 -14.41 2.01
C CYS A 195 -11.25 -13.30 2.37
N PRO A 196 -11.56 -13.11 3.66
CA PRO A 196 -12.24 -11.92 4.15
C PRO A 196 -11.55 -10.65 3.65
N THR A 197 -12.34 -9.65 3.28
CA THR A 197 -11.81 -8.40 2.71
C THR A 197 -12.56 -7.21 3.27
N LEU A 198 -11.82 -6.18 3.66
CA LEU A 198 -12.29 -4.84 3.93
C LEU A 198 -11.89 -3.95 2.75
N LEU A 199 -12.84 -3.19 2.20
CA LEU A 199 -12.62 -2.11 1.24
C LEU A 199 -12.95 -0.78 1.92
N VAL A 200 -11.93 0.02 2.19
CA VAL A 200 -12.02 1.39 2.70
C VAL A 200 -11.97 2.35 1.52
N HIS A 201 -13.01 3.17 1.38
CA HIS A 201 -13.22 4.07 0.26
C HIS A 201 -13.47 5.50 0.74
N GLY A 202 -12.67 6.45 0.26
CA GLY A 202 -12.88 7.88 0.44
C GLY A 202 -13.87 8.42 -0.59
N VAL A 203 -14.98 8.99 -0.14
CA VAL A 203 -16.08 9.45 -1.02
C VAL A 203 -15.63 10.52 -2.02
N GLU A 204 -14.58 11.28 -1.69
CA GLU A 204 -14.04 12.36 -2.52
C GLU A 204 -12.90 11.89 -3.44
N SER A 205 -12.59 10.58 -3.42
CA SER A 205 -11.54 10.01 -4.25
C SER A 205 -11.79 10.21 -5.73
N ARG A 206 -10.75 10.69 -6.41
CA ARG A 206 -10.71 10.82 -7.87
C ARG A 206 -10.02 9.64 -8.56
N VAL A 207 -9.37 8.78 -7.78
CA VAL A 207 -8.66 7.59 -8.27
C VAL A 207 -9.57 6.38 -8.26
N LEU A 208 -10.34 6.21 -7.18
CA LEU A 208 -11.39 5.21 -7.07
C LEU A 208 -12.73 5.95 -6.99
N PRO A 209 -13.46 6.16 -8.10
CA PRO A 209 -14.78 6.78 -8.03
C PRO A 209 -15.75 5.93 -7.21
N THR A 210 -16.63 6.56 -6.43
CA THR A 210 -17.64 5.87 -5.59
C THR A 210 -18.49 4.86 -6.37
N SER A 211 -18.81 5.13 -7.65
CA SER A 211 -19.52 4.17 -8.50
C SER A 211 -18.73 2.88 -8.72
N LEU A 212 -17.42 2.99 -8.93
CA LEU A 212 -16.53 1.85 -9.12
C LEU A 212 -16.32 1.09 -7.80
N ALA A 213 -16.14 1.78 -6.68
CA ALA A 213 -16.02 1.15 -5.35
C ALA A 213 -17.27 0.31 -4.99
N ARG A 214 -18.47 0.86 -5.26
CA ARG A 214 -19.73 0.14 -5.09
C ARG A 214 -19.83 -1.07 -6.02
N GLU A 215 -19.45 -0.92 -7.28
CA GLU A 215 -19.40 -2.04 -8.23
C GLU A 215 -18.43 -3.14 -7.77
N MET A 216 -17.28 -2.77 -7.20
CA MET A 216 -16.35 -3.74 -6.61
C MET A 216 -17.01 -4.53 -5.47
N ALA A 217 -17.75 -3.87 -4.58
CA ALA A 217 -18.49 -4.51 -3.51
C ALA A 217 -19.64 -5.41 -4.01
N GLU A 218 -20.35 -4.98 -5.05
CA GLU A 218 -21.42 -5.76 -5.68
C GLU A 218 -20.89 -7.03 -6.34
N ARG A 219 -19.74 -6.95 -7.02
CA ARG A 219 -19.11 -8.09 -7.71
C ARG A 219 -18.41 -9.07 -6.76
N ARG A 220 -18.19 -8.69 -5.50
CA ARG A 220 -17.74 -9.57 -4.42
C ARG A 220 -18.65 -9.48 -3.18
N PRO A 221 -19.81 -10.17 -3.20
CA PRO A 221 -20.66 -10.26 -2.04
C PRO A 221 -19.92 -10.85 -0.84
N GLY A 222 -20.10 -10.25 0.35
CA GLY A 222 -19.50 -10.72 1.60
C GLY A 222 -18.20 -10.02 2.01
N ILE A 223 -17.70 -9.07 1.22
CA ILE A 223 -16.70 -8.13 1.73
C ILE A 223 -17.35 -7.11 2.67
N ARG A 224 -16.55 -6.50 3.54
CA ARG A 224 -16.92 -5.30 4.27
C ARG A 224 -16.54 -4.09 3.42
N TYR A 225 -17.51 -3.27 3.06
CA TYR A 225 -17.30 -2.03 2.31
C TYR A 225 -17.66 -0.84 3.20
N VAL A 226 -16.73 0.12 3.32
CA VAL A 226 -16.88 1.30 4.16
C VAL A 226 -16.57 2.55 3.35
N GLU A 227 -17.53 3.47 3.31
CA GLU A 227 -17.37 4.80 2.74
C GLU A 227 -17.01 5.79 3.85
N LEU A 228 -15.95 6.58 3.65
CA LEU A 228 -15.51 7.65 4.54
C LEU A 228 -15.78 9.00 3.87
N GLU A 229 -16.72 9.76 4.41
CA GLU A 229 -17.01 11.13 3.98
C GLU A 229 -15.85 12.06 4.33
N GLY A 230 -15.55 13.05 3.47
CA GLY A 230 -14.44 13.98 3.69
C GLY A 230 -13.04 13.39 3.38
N CYS A 231 -12.96 12.12 3.00
CA CYS A 231 -11.71 11.46 2.62
C CYS A 231 -11.59 11.32 1.10
N GLY A 232 -10.39 11.54 0.58
CA GLY A 232 -10.01 11.30 -0.81
C GLY A 232 -9.20 10.02 -0.98
N HIS A 233 -8.19 10.07 -1.86
CA HIS A 233 -7.36 8.90 -2.20
C HIS A 233 -6.40 8.45 -1.08
N TRP A 234 -6.20 9.29 -0.06
CA TRP A 234 -5.31 9.04 1.06
C TRP A 234 -6.10 9.10 2.36
N ALA A 235 -7.07 8.20 2.49
CA ALA A 235 -8.00 8.21 3.61
C ALA A 235 -7.28 8.13 4.97
N HIS A 236 -6.15 7.42 5.04
CA HIS A 236 -5.33 7.36 6.27
C HIS A 236 -4.65 8.67 6.64
N ASP A 237 -4.45 9.59 5.69
CA ASP A 237 -3.93 10.94 5.95
C ASP A 237 -5.06 11.92 6.25
N ASP A 238 -6.19 11.78 5.55
CA ASP A 238 -7.38 12.63 5.72
C ASP A 238 -8.06 12.39 7.08
N ASP A 239 -8.26 11.12 7.47
CA ASP A 239 -8.83 10.73 8.76
C ASP A 239 -8.24 9.41 9.27
N VAL A 240 -7.03 9.51 9.81
CA VAL A 240 -6.30 8.38 10.41
C VAL A 240 -7.11 7.65 11.49
N ALA A 241 -7.95 8.37 12.23
CA ALA A 241 -8.74 7.79 13.32
C ALA A 241 -9.88 6.93 12.77
N ALA A 242 -10.61 7.43 11.77
CA ALA A 242 -11.67 6.67 11.11
C ALA A 242 -11.14 5.42 10.40
N VAL A 243 -9.98 5.54 9.72
CA VAL A 243 -9.33 4.38 9.10
C VAL A 243 -8.87 3.37 10.15
N ALA A 244 -8.19 3.81 11.22
CA ALA A 244 -7.73 2.93 12.29
C ALA A 244 -8.88 2.18 12.97
N GLU A 245 -9.98 2.86 13.30
CA GLU A 245 -11.17 2.23 13.91
C GLU A 245 -11.81 1.22 12.95
N THR A 246 -11.92 1.56 11.67
CA THR A 246 -12.47 0.66 10.65
C THR A 246 -11.63 -0.60 10.49
N VAL A 247 -10.30 -0.43 10.46
CA VAL A 247 -9.33 -1.53 10.38
C VAL A 247 -9.39 -2.40 11.63
N ALA A 248 -9.31 -1.81 12.81
CA ALA A 248 -9.35 -2.55 14.08
C ALA A 248 -10.65 -3.36 14.21
N ALA A 249 -11.80 -2.77 13.89
CA ALA A 249 -13.09 -3.47 13.92
C ALA A 249 -13.16 -4.65 12.94
N PHE A 250 -12.50 -4.56 11.78
CA PHE A 250 -12.39 -5.68 10.84
C PHE A 250 -11.43 -6.76 11.35
N LEU A 251 -10.29 -6.38 11.93
CA LEU A 251 -9.32 -7.32 12.49
C LEU A 251 -9.90 -8.13 13.64
N ASP A 252 -10.63 -7.49 14.56
CA ASP A 252 -11.30 -8.18 15.68
C ASP A 252 -12.28 -9.27 15.20
N GLU A 253 -12.89 -9.07 14.03
CA GLU A 253 -13.87 -9.98 13.43
C GLU A 253 -13.20 -11.19 12.76
N VAL A 254 -12.12 -10.96 12.00
CA VAL A 254 -11.54 -11.97 11.08
C VAL A 254 -10.26 -12.62 11.61
N VAL A 255 -9.65 -12.03 12.64
CA VAL A 255 -8.47 -12.55 13.33
C VAL A 255 -8.72 -12.51 14.84
N PRO A 256 -9.66 -13.32 15.36
CA PRO A 256 -9.90 -13.38 16.79
C PRO A 256 -8.63 -13.84 17.52
N ASP A 257 -8.42 -13.28 18.71
CA ASP A 257 -7.28 -13.60 19.57
C ASP A 257 -7.10 -15.12 19.67
N ASP A 258 -5.88 -15.59 19.42
CA ASP A 258 -5.47 -16.94 19.79
C ASP A 258 -4.89 -16.89 21.21
N PRO A 259 -5.65 -17.25 22.26
CA PRO A 259 -5.17 -17.25 23.64
C PRO A 259 -3.98 -18.20 23.87
N SER A 260 -3.59 -19.02 22.89
CA SER A 260 -2.44 -19.92 22.98
C SER A 260 -1.10 -19.29 22.54
N THR A 261 -1.12 -18.12 21.89
CA THR A 261 0.11 -17.44 21.46
C THR A 261 0.64 -16.49 22.53
N GLY A 262 0.94 -17.03 23.71
CA GLY A 262 1.87 -16.40 24.64
C GLY A 262 3.26 -16.31 24.01
N ARG A 263 3.51 -15.26 23.22
CA ARG A 263 4.84 -14.93 22.72
C ARG A 263 5.56 -14.12 23.79
N THR A 264 6.60 -14.74 24.33
CA THR A 264 7.48 -14.21 25.36
C THR A 264 8.19 -12.96 24.87
N ALA A 265 8.35 -12.01 25.80
CA ALA A 265 8.98 -10.69 25.65
C ALA A 265 10.41 -10.73 25.09
#